data_AF-A0A532DHL5-F1
#
_entry.id   AF-A0A532DHL5-F1
#
_cell.length_a   1.000
_cell.length_b   1.000
_cell.length_c   1.000
_cell.angle_alpha   90.00
_cell.angle_beta   90.00
_cell.angle_gamma   90.00
#
_symmetry.space_group_name_H-M   'P 1'
#
loop_
_entity.id
_entity.type
_entity.pdbx_description
1 polymer ?
#
loop_
_entity_poly.entity_id
_entity_poly.type
_entity_poly.pdbx_seq_one_letter_code
_entity_poly.pdbx_strand_id
1 'polypeptide(L)'
;MSSLPLLFKKEGLVEKHQVEGVDPSDRYFNRMVLVNRTASGYAAKVMYEALVVEGRSHSTIPAAVQELVVSMQGFGFSKMRTRANFKGTKYLAEKETWLDYQDPA
;
A
#
# COMPACT_ATOMS: atom_id res chain seq x y z
N MET A 1 23.11 -26.69 -18.11
CA MET A 1 21.88 -26.05 -17.64
C MET A 1 22.08 -25.65 -16.19
N SER A 2 22.48 -24.41 -15.92
CA SER A 2 22.64 -23.91 -14.55
C SER A 2 21.26 -23.48 -14.07
N SER A 3 20.65 -24.27 -13.19
CA SER A 3 19.38 -23.95 -12.55
C SER A 3 19.58 -22.70 -11.69
N LEU A 4 18.95 -21.61 -12.13
CA LEU A 4 18.79 -20.34 -11.42
C LEU A 4 18.61 -20.58 -9.91
N PRO A 5 19.44 -19.96 -9.05
CA PRO A 5 18.99 -19.74 -7.70
C PRO A 5 17.95 -18.61 -7.79
N LEU A 6 16.67 -18.98 -7.96
CA LEU A 6 15.54 -18.17 -7.50
C LEU A 6 15.57 -18.17 -5.95
N LEU A 7 16.72 -17.78 -5.40
CA LEU A 7 17.02 -17.62 -3.99
C LEU A 7 15.93 -16.73 -3.42
N PHE A 8 15.03 -17.36 -2.69
CA PHE A 8 14.09 -16.82 -1.71
C PHE A 8 14.25 -15.32 -1.54
N LYS A 9 13.49 -14.53 -2.32
CA LYS A 9 13.48 -13.09 -2.07
C LYS A 9 12.96 -12.90 -0.65
N LYS A 10 13.84 -12.47 0.25
CA LYS A 10 13.57 -12.33 1.69
C LYS A 10 12.26 -11.58 1.89
N GLU A 11 11.41 -12.10 2.78
CA GLU A 11 10.21 -11.41 3.24
C GLU A 11 10.57 -10.07 3.89
N GLY A 12 9.61 -9.15 3.91
CA GLY A 12 9.76 -7.83 4.51
C GLY A 12 9.55 -6.69 3.53
N LEU A 13 9.90 -5.48 3.97
CA LEU A 13 9.55 -4.23 3.29
C LEU A 13 10.20 -4.12 1.91
N VAL A 14 9.39 -3.92 0.88
CA VAL A 14 9.85 -3.77 -0.51
C VAL A 14 9.53 -2.40 -1.10
N GLU A 15 8.39 -1.80 -0.74
CA GLU A 15 7.99 -0.47 -1.19
C GLU A 15 7.32 0.31 -0.07
N LYS A 16 7.40 1.64 -0.18
CA LYS A 16 6.63 2.57 0.65
C LYS A 16 5.80 3.45 -0.25
N HIS A 17 4.51 3.49 0.02
CA HIS A 17 3.57 4.35 -0.66
C HIS A 17 3.11 5.45 0.30
N GLN A 18 2.63 6.55 -0.23
CA GLN A 18 1.88 7.56 0.49
C GLN A 18 0.41 7.32 0.20
N VAL A 19 -0.44 7.45 1.22
CA VAL A 19 -1.88 7.47 1.09
C VAL A 19 -2.43 8.76 1.66
N GLU A 20 -3.38 9.34 0.96
CA GLU A 20 -4.11 10.55 1.36
C GLU A 20 -5.61 10.33 1.16
N GLY A 21 -6.41 11.06 1.93
CA GLY A 21 -7.86 11.05 1.81
C GLY A 21 -8.53 11.81 2.94
N VAL A 22 -9.80 11.48 3.16
CA VAL A 22 -10.63 12.01 4.24
C VAL A 22 -11.00 10.86 5.19
N ASP A 23 -10.83 11.07 6.48
CA ASP A 23 -11.17 10.10 7.52
C ASP A 23 -12.67 10.12 7.86
N PRO A 24 -13.18 9.15 8.65
CA PRO A 24 -14.60 9.08 9.00
C PRO A 24 -15.13 10.29 9.81
N SER A 25 -14.25 11.14 10.33
CA SER A 25 -14.58 12.39 11.04
C SER A 25 -14.48 13.62 10.13
N ASP A 26 -14.44 13.43 8.81
CA ASP A 26 -14.29 14.46 7.79
C ASP A 26 -12.98 15.26 7.90
N ARG A 27 -11.92 14.65 8.43
CA ARG A 27 -10.59 15.27 8.52
C ARG A 27 -9.70 14.74 7.40
N TYR A 28 -8.97 15.66 6.76
CA TYR A 28 -7.92 15.26 5.84
C TYR A 28 -6.81 14.49 6.57
N PHE A 29 -6.32 13.41 5.96
CA PHE A 29 -5.17 12.67 6.47
C PHE A 29 -4.15 12.33 5.38
N ASN A 30 -2.92 12.07 5.83
CA ASN A 30 -1.79 11.67 5.01
C ASN A 30 -0.91 10.70 5.79
N ARG A 31 -0.70 9.48 5.28
CA ARG A 31 0.08 8.44 5.97
C ARG A 31 0.94 7.64 4.99
N MET A 32 1.92 6.94 5.57
CA MET A 32 2.77 6.01 4.82
C MET A 32 2.17 4.61 4.86
N VAL A 33 2.03 4.01 3.68
CA VAL A 33 1.70 2.60 3.48
C VAL A 33 3.01 1.82 3.33
N LEU A 34 3.14 0.75 4.09
CA LEU A 34 4.24 -0.20 4.01
C LEU A 34 3.80 -1.39 3.18
N VAL A 35 4.51 -1.68 2.09
CA VAL A 35 4.26 -2.89 1.28
C VAL A 35 5.36 -3.90 1.57
N ASN A 36 4.97 -5.02 2.15
CA ASN A 36 5.87 -6.12 2.48
C ASN A 36 5.70 -7.27 1.48
N ARG A 37 6.81 -7.88 1.08
CA ARG A 37 6.80 -9.22 0.50
C ARG A 37 6.52 -10.24 1.60
N THR A 38 5.61 -11.17 1.34
CA THR A 38 5.22 -12.28 2.19
C THR A 38 5.45 -13.61 1.44
N ALA A 39 5.32 -14.75 2.12
CA ALA A 39 5.39 -16.07 1.50
C ALA A 39 4.40 -16.25 0.34
N SER A 40 3.25 -15.56 0.37
CA SER A 40 2.16 -15.69 -0.60
C SER A 40 2.03 -14.52 -1.58
N GLY A 41 2.95 -13.53 -1.54
CA GLY A 41 2.94 -12.40 -2.46
C GLY A 41 3.34 -11.09 -1.78
N TYR A 42 2.44 -10.10 -1.81
CA TYR A 42 2.64 -8.78 -1.22
C TYR A 42 1.43 -8.39 -0.39
N ALA A 43 1.66 -7.86 0.81
CA ALA A 43 0.63 -7.31 1.68
C ALA A 43 0.97 -5.85 2.01
N ALA A 44 -0.06 -5.01 2.07
CA ALA A 44 0.07 -3.59 2.37
C ALA A 44 -0.49 -3.30 3.76
N LYS A 45 0.17 -2.40 4.49
CA LYS A 45 -0.20 -2.02 5.85
C LYS A 45 -0.11 -0.52 6.05
N VAL A 46 -1.07 0.05 6.76
CA VAL A 46 -1.05 1.45 7.20
C VAL A 46 -1.48 1.53 8.66
N MET A 47 -0.94 2.54 9.35
CA MET A 47 -1.39 2.92 10.68
C MET A 47 -1.85 4.37 10.65
N TYR A 48 -3.07 4.61 11.14
CA TYR A 48 -3.65 5.92 11.31
C TYR A 48 -4.20 6.06 12.73
N GLU A 49 -3.59 6.93 13.54
CA GLU A 49 -3.88 7.03 14.97
C GLU A 49 -3.72 5.66 15.66
N ALA A 50 -4.78 5.11 16.23
CA ALA A 50 -4.79 3.77 16.82
C ALA A 50 -5.28 2.66 15.86
N LEU A 51 -5.75 3.02 14.67
CA LEU A 51 -6.23 2.06 13.67
C LEU A 51 -5.07 1.53 12.83
N VAL A 52 -4.91 0.21 12.83
CA VAL A 52 -4.01 -0.50 11.93
C VAL A 52 -4.85 -1.25 10.91
N VAL A 53 -4.65 -0.94 9.64
CA VAL A 53 -5.27 -1.68 8.53
C VAL A 53 -4.17 -2.44 7.81
N GLU A 54 -4.36 -3.75 7.69
CA GLU A 54 -3.45 -4.65 7.00
C GLU A 54 -4.25 -5.46 6.00
N GLY A 55 -3.89 -5.30 4.72
CA GLY A 55 -4.54 -6.00 3.63
C GLY A 55 -4.06 -7.43 3.47
N ARG A 56 -4.80 -8.22 2.70
CA ARG A 56 -4.42 -9.60 2.38
C ARG A 56 -3.24 -9.63 1.40
N SER A 57 -2.58 -10.78 1.32
CA SER A 57 -1.53 -10.98 0.32
C SER A 57 -2.11 -11.08 -1.09
N HIS A 58 -1.51 -10.33 -2.02
CA HIS A 58 -1.83 -10.37 -3.46
C HIS A 58 -0.58 -10.63 -4.31
N SER A 59 -0.78 -11.08 -5.54
CA SER A 59 0.32 -11.42 -6.48
C SER A 59 1.13 -10.20 -6.94
N THR A 60 0.58 -8.99 -6.84
CA THR A 60 1.23 -7.74 -7.26
C THR A 60 1.11 -6.66 -6.18
N ILE A 61 2.08 -5.74 -6.17
CA ILE A 61 2.08 -4.59 -5.25
C ILE A 61 0.86 -3.68 -5.48
N PRO A 62 0.50 -3.28 -6.72
CA PRO A 62 -0.70 -2.48 -6.94
C PRO A 62 -1.97 -3.13 -6.41
N ALA A 63 -2.13 -4.45 -6.57
CA ALA A 63 -3.28 -5.18 -6.04
C ALA A 63 -3.31 -5.16 -4.51
N ALA A 64 -2.16 -5.30 -3.84
CA ALA A 64 -2.07 -5.21 -2.39
C ALA A 64 -2.43 -3.81 -1.87
N VAL A 65 -1.97 -2.75 -2.55
CA VAL A 65 -2.31 -1.36 -2.20
C VAL A 65 -3.80 -1.09 -2.45
N GLN A 66 -4.36 -1.59 -3.55
CA GLN A 66 -5.79 -1.44 -3.85
C GLN A 66 -6.67 -2.13 -2.79
N GLU A 67 -6.33 -3.35 -2.36
CA GLU A 67 -7.12 -4.05 -1.34
C GLU A 67 -7.04 -3.37 0.03
N LEU A 68 -5.89 -2.77 0.37
CA LEU A 68 -5.76 -1.91 1.53
C LEU A 68 -6.69 -0.70 1.45
N VAL A 69 -6.74 -0.01 0.31
CA VAL A 69 -7.64 1.14 0.11
C VAL A 69 -9.10 0.73 0.26
N VAL A 70 -9.52 -0.39 -0.35
CA VAL A 70 -10.87 -0.93 -0.19
C VAL A 70 -11.18 -1.25 1.28
N SER A 71 -10.21 -1.82 2.01
CA SER A 71 -10.36 -2.09 3.44
C SER A 71 -10.52 -0.80 4.25
N MET A 72 -9.73 0.24 3.94
CA MET A 72 -9.88 1.57 4.55
C MET A 72 -11.24 2.19 4.24
N GLN A 73 -11.73 2.09 3.00
CA GLN A 73 -13.06 2.58 2.64
C GLN A 73 -14.17 1.85 3.42
N GLY A 74 -13.99 0.56 3.70
CA GLY A 74 -14.87 -0.19 4.62
C GLY A 74 -14.90 0.34 6.06
N PHE A 75 -13.88 1.08 6.50
CA PHE A 75 -13.86 1.80 7.78
C PHE A 75 -14.39 3.24 7.68
N GLY A 76 -14.87 3.68 6.52
CA GLY A 76 -15.45 5.01 6.30
C GLY A 76 -14.47 6.07 5.79
N PHE A 77 -13.25 5.67 5.38
CA PHE A 77 -12.34 6.58 4.71
C PHE A 77 -12.81 6.84 3.27
N SER A 78 -12.59 8.05 2.75
CA SER A 78 -13.07 8.46 1.42
C SER A 78 -12.07 9.34 0.68
N LYS A 79 -12.33 9.64 -0.60
CA LYS A 79 -11.47 10.46 -1.48
C LYS A 79 -10.01 9.98 -1.48
N MET A 80 -9.86 8.66 -1.49
CA MET A 80 -8.59 8.00 -1.28
C MET A 80 -7.70 8.14 -2.52
N ARG A 81 -6.42 8.44 -2.31
CA ARG A 81 -5.39 8.40 -3.35
C ARG A 81 -4.08 7.87 -2.82
N THR A 82 -3.30 7.20 -3.66
CA THR A 82 -1.98 6.68 -3.30
C THR A 82 -0.90 7.08 -4.29
N ARG A 83 0.35 7.09 -3.83
CA ARG A 83 1.52 7.33 -4.68
C ARG A 83 2.71 6.54 -4.17
N ALA A 84 3.44 5.88 -5.07
CA ALA A 84 4.69 5.21 -4.71
C ALA A 84 5.76 6.25 -4.36
N ASN A 85 6.25 6.25 -3.11
CA ASN A 85 7.32 7.16 -2.68
C ASN A 85 8.69 6.47 -2.70
N PHE A 86 8.76 5.16 -2.42
CA PHE A 86 10.01 4.41 -2.42
C PHE A 86 9.84 3.03 -3.06
N LYS A 87 10.81 2.65 -3.91
CA LYS A 87 11.03 1.28 -4.40
C LYS A 87 12.38 0.78 -3.90
N GLY A 88 12.38 -0.09 -2.89
CA GLY A 88 13.60 -0.43 -2.14
C GLY A 88 14.22 0.82 -1.52
N THR A 89 15.47 1.14 -1.90
CA THR A 89 16.19 2.35 -1.47
C THR A 89 15.99 3.55 -2.40
N LYS A 90 15.34 3.36 -3.56
CA LYS A 90 15.15 4.43 -4.54
C LYS A 90 13.96 5.30 -4.15
N TYR A 91 14.20 6.60 -3.97
CA TYR A 91 13.15 7.61 -3.79
C TYR A 91 12.54 7.99 -5.14
N LEU A 92 11.20 8.02 -5.20
CA LEU A 92 10.42 8.27 -6.41
C LEU A 92 9.51 9.48 -6.23
N ALA A 93 8.64 9.46 -5.23
CA ALA A 93 7.71 10.52 -4.82
C ALA A 93 7.22 11.42 -5.97
N GLU A 94 7.72 12.65 -6.08
CA GLU A 94 7.30 13.65 -7.10
C GLU A 94 7.46 13.16 -8.56
N LYS A 95 8.21 12.08 -8.80
CA LYS A 95 8.35 11.45 -10.11
C LYS A 95 7.24 10.45 -10.44
N GLU A 96 6.43 10.04 -9.46
CA GLU A 96 5.30 9.13 -9.64
C GLU A 96 4.00 9.93 -9.53
N THR A 97 2.99 9.50 -10.28
CA THR A 97 1.66 10.13 -10.27
C THR A 97 0.83 9.61 -9.11
N TRP A 98 -0.09 10.45 -8.62
CA TRP A 98 -1.15 9.98 -7.74
C TRP A 98 -2.09 9.04 -8.50
N LEU A 99 -2.52 7.98 -7.82
CA LEU A 99 -3.58 7.08 -8.23
C LEU A 99 -4.79 7.35 -7.36
N ASP A 100 -5.87 7.83 -7.95
CA ASP A 100 -7.14 8.09 -7.27
C ASP A 100 -8.02 6.83 -7.27
N TYR A 101 -8.74 6.62 -6.17
CA TYR A 101 -9.66 5.50 -5.99
C TYR A 101 -11.08 6.04 -5.86
N GLN A 102 -12.01 5.43 -6.57
CA GLN A 102 -13.43 5.77 -6.47
C GLN A 102 -13.98 5.36 -5.11
N ASP A 103 -14.79 6.22 -4.51
CA ASP A 103 -15.50 5.89 -3.28
C ASP A 103 -16.58 4.84 -3.57
N PRO A 104 -16.82 3.88 -2.64
CA PRO A 104 -17.90 2.92 -2.78
C PRO A 104 -19.25 3.63 -2.80
N ALA A 105 -20.20 3.10 -3.58
CA ALA A 105 -21.56 3.63 -3.72
C ALA A 105 -22.44 3.38 -2.50
#